data_AF-A0A848X1W2-F1
#
_entry.id   AF-A0A848X1W2-F1
#
_cell.length_a   1.000
_cell.length_b   1.000
_cell.length_c   1.000
_cell.angle_alpha   90.00
_cell.angle_beta   90.00
_cell.angle_gamma   90.00
#
_symmetry.space_group_name_H-M   'P 1'
#
loop_
_entity.id
_entity.type
_entity.pdbx_description
1 polymer ?
#
loop_
_entity_poly.entity_id
_entity_poly.type
_entity_poly.pdbx_seq_one_letter_code
_entity_poly.pdbx_strand_id
1 'polypeptide(L)'
;MLGQDPARPAAGQTCSLTVRQLPGPEGSLGQLTGLHPASDRRSSISNQSAVSNRRYATILLVVFALIFAALAIDPVDRFVWALENALVALGMIIFIASHRSFRFSKLSYTLIFLFFCLHEIGSHYTYSLVPYDAWFKAVFGSSFNEIFGWERNHYDRLIHFLFGVLLAYPMREIFHRIAEARGFWGYFLPVCLTMTMSLIYELIEWGAAEVFGGDLGMAYLGTQGDIWDSHKDSLLATIGAVLSMAVALIINLWLQRDFGREWATSLKVKHPEPLGEEAIRKMLDEDKSSKDKPANR
;
A
#
# COMPACT_ATOMS: atom_id res chain seq x y z
N MET A 1 57.32 -51.87 -7.82
CA MET A 1 57.13 -53.32 -8.05
C MET A 1 55.95 -53.73 -7.19
N LEU A 2 54.81 -54.26 -7.62
CA LEU A 2 54.18 -54.79 -8.84
C LEU A 2 52.69 -54.40 -8.69
N GLY A 3 51.79 -54.26 -9.67
CA GLY A 3 51.64 -54.88 -10.98
C GLY A 3 50.16 -55.26 -11.14
N GLN A 4 49.48 -54.61 -12.10
CA GLN A 4 48.41 -55.10 -12.99
C GLN A 4 47.03 -55.58 -12.44
N ASP A 5 46.00 -54.91 -12.95
CA ASP A 5 44.58 -55.33 -13.20
C ASP A 5 44.52 -56.50 -14.24
N PRO A 6 43.37 -57.13 -14.64
CA PRO A 6 41.97 -57.00 -14.20
C PRO A 6 41.16 -58.33 -14.08
N ALA A 7 39.93 -58.27 -13.54
CA ALA A 7 38.89 -59.31 -13.80
C ALA A 7 37.45 -58.76 -13.66
N ARG A 8 36.67 -58.86 -14.74
CA ARG A 8 35.19 -58.76 -14.79
C ARG A 8 34.54 -60.03 -14.22
N PRO A 9 33.26 -59.97 -13.82
CA PRO A 9 32.26 -60.67 -14.64
C PRO A 9 30.85 -60.03 -14.76
N ALA A 10 30.24 -60.37 -15.90
CA ALA A 10 28.85 -60.77 -16.20
C ALA A 10 27.63 -59.83 -16.01
N ALA A 11 26.95 -59.67 -17.15
CA ALA A 11 25.63 -59.12 -17.40
C ALA A 11 24.47 -59.82 -16.67
N GLY A 12 23.51 -59.03 -16.19
CA GLY A 12 22.17 -59.48 -15.79
C GLY A 12 21.12 -58.95 -16.78
N GLN A 13 20.41 -59.87 -17.42
CA GLN A 13 19.27 -59.63 -18.29
C GLN A 13 18.06 -59.14 -17.48
N THR A 14 17.35 -58.11 -17.96
CA THR A 14 15.97 -57.84 -17.54
C THR A 14 15.01 -57.99 -18.70
N CYS A 15 13.94 -58.72 -18.39
CA CYS A 15 13.01 -59.38 -19.29
C CYS A 15 11.94 -58.40 -19.82
N SER A 16 11.68 -58.47 -21.13
CA SER A 16 10.54 -57.82 -21.78
C SER A 16 9.27 -58.60 -21.48
N LEU A 17 8.24 -57.95 -20.94
CA LEU A 17 6.91 -58.53 -20.78
C LEU A 17 5.87 -57.71 -21.53
N THR A 18 5.41 -58.34 -22.61
CA THR A 18 4.34 -57.97 -23.53
C THR A 18 3.00 -57.79 -22.81
N VAL A 19 2.36 -56.64 -22.99
CA VAL A 19 0.99 -56.38 -22.53
C VAL A 19 0.02 -57.13 -23.45
N ARG A 20 -0.70 -58.10 -22.88
CA ARG A 20 -1.75 -58.89 -23.53
C ARG A 20 -3.06 -58.10 -23.55
N GLN A 21 -3.58 -57.79 -24.74
CA GLN A 21 -4.93 -57.25 -24.93
C GLN A 21 -5.99 -58.31 -24.56
N LEU A 22 -7.04 -57.88 -23.85
CA LEU A 22 -8.29 -58.62 -23.66
C LEU A 22 -9.47 -57.78 -24.19
N PRO A 23 -10.50 -58.41 -24.78
CA PRO A 23 -11.58 -57.72 -25.48
C PRO A 23 -12.63 -57.19 -24.50
N GLY A 24 -13.25 -56.06 -24.85
CA GLY A 24 -14.29 -55.42 -24.04
C GLY A 24 -15.65 -56.11 -24.13
N PRO A 25 -16.65 -55.56 -23.41
CA PRO A 25 -18.03 -55.62 -23.85
C PRO A 25 -18.58 -54.22 -24.12
N GLU A 26 -19.28 -54.09 -25.23
CA GLU A 26 -20.15 -52.96 -25.53
C GLU A 26 -21.22 -52.82 -24.44
N GLY A 27 -21.45 -51.58 -24.01
CA GLY A 27 -22.44 -51.25 -23.00
C GLY A 27 -22.66 -49.75 -22.92
N SER A 28 -23.66 -49.28 -23.65
CA SER A 28 -24.26 -47.93 -23.62
C SER A 28 -24.15 -47.21 -22.26
N LEU A 29 -23.44 -46.07 -22.24
CA LEU A 29 -23.62 -45.03 -21.23
C LEU A 29 -23.49 -43.66 -21.88
N GLY A 30 -24.56 -42.90 -21.76
CA GLY A 30 -24.78 -41.63 -22.44
C GLY A 30 -23.75 -40.55 -22.11
N GLN A 31 -23.71 -39.57 -23.01
CA GLN A 31 -23.06 -38.28 -22.86
C GLN A 31 -23.17 -37.72 -21.44
N LEU A 32 -22.03 -37.69 -20.73
CA LEU A 32 -21.75 -36.67 -19.73
C LEU A 32 -20.69 -35.73 -20.30
N THR A 33 -21.14 -34.88 -21.22
CA THR A 33 -20.47 -33.63 -21.59
C THR A 33 -20.40 -32.73 -20.36
N GLY A 34 -19.20 -32.24 -20.00
CA GLY A 34 -19.07 -31.06 -19.16
C GLY A 34 -17.98 -31.04 -18.09
N LEU A 35 -16.80 -31.61 -18.31
CA LEU A 35 -15.62 -31.21 -17.51
C LEU A 35 -15.07 -29.88 -18.05
N HIS A 36 -15.66 -28.77 -17.62
CA HIS A 36 -15.09 -27.44 -17.83
C HIS A 36 -13.75 -27.36 -17.08
N PRO A 37 -12.61 -27.02 -17.73
CA PRO A 37 -11.31 -27.00 -17.08
C PRO A 37 -11.29 -25.87 -16.03
N ALA A 38 -10.74 -26.17 -14.85
CA ALA A 38 -10.67 -25.24 -13.71
C ALA A 38 -9.96 -23.89 -14.02
N SER A 39 -9.20 -23.81 -15.11
CA SER A 39 -8.59 -22.60 -15.64
C SER A 39 -9.60 -21.54 -16.09
N ASP A 40 -10.68 -21.95 -16.78
CA ASP A 40 -11.74 -21.03 -17.26
C ASP A 40 -12.56 -20.44 -16.12
N ARG A 41 -12.74 -21.21 -15.05
CA ARG A 41 -13.45 -20.75 -13.86
C ARG A 41 -12.63 -19.71 -13.09
N ARG A 42 -11.30 -19.88 -13.02
CA ARG A 42 -10.41 -18.96 -12.30
C ARG A 42 -10.19 -17.65 -13.08
N SER A 43 -10.11 -17.71 -14.41
CA SER A 43 -10.01 -16.52 -15.27
C SER A 43 -11.32 -15.72 -15.32
N SER A 44 -12.49 -16.39 -15.33
CA SER A 44 -13.78 -15.70 -15.28
C SER A 44 -14.04 -15.01 -13.94
N ILE A 45 -13.69 -15.63 -12.80
CA ILE A 45 -13.81 -15.01 -11.47
C ILE A 45 -12.89 -13.80 -11.32
N SER A 46 -11.63 -13.87 -11.79
CA SER A 46 -10.69 -12.74 -11.72
C SER A 46 -11.13 -11.58 -12.60
N ASN A 47 -11.70 -11.85 -13.78
CA ASN A 47 -12.19 -10.81 -14.67
C ASN A 47 -13.47 -10.14 -14.12
N GLN A 48 -14.38 -10.92 -13.52
CA GLN A 48 -15.58 -10.38 -12.86
C GLN A 48 -15.26 -9.51 -11.65
N SER A 49 -14.30 -9.90 -10.81
CA SER A 49 -13.88 -9.09 -9.66
C SER A 49 -13.19 -7.80 -10.10
N ALA A 50 -12.38 -7.83 -11.16
CA ALA A 50 -11.76 -6.63 -11.73
C ALA A 50 -12.80 -5.63 -12.26
N VAL A 51 -13.84 -6.09 -12.97
CA VAL A 51 -14.94 -5.24 -13.44
C VAL A 51 -15.74 -4.66 -12.27
N SER A 52 -16.02 -5.47 -11.24
CA SER A 52 -16.72 -5.03 -10.03
C SER A 52 -15.94 -3.93 -9.29
N ASN A 53 -14.62 -4.07 -9.15
CA ASN A 53 -13.76 -3.07 -8.50
C ASN A 53 -13.71 -1.77 -9.30
N ARG A 54 -13.68 -1.84 -10.63
CA ARG A 54 -13.71 -0.64 -11.48
C ARG A 54 -15.00 0.14 -11.30
N ARG A 55 -16.15 -0.54 -11.35
CA ARG A 55 -17.46 0.10 -11.11
C ARG A 55 -17.52 0.73 -9.72
N TYR A 56 -17.05 0.01 -8.70
CA TYR A 56 -17.02 0.52 -7.32
C TYR A 56 -16.15 1.78 -7.19
N ALA A 57 -14.92 1.76 -7.73
CA ALA A 57 -14.03 2.90 -7.72
C ALA A 57 -14.62 4.11 -8.46
N THR A 58 -15.27 3.89 -9.62
CA THR A 58 -15.95 4.96 -10.35
C THR A 58 -17.11 5.55 -9.56
N ILE A 59 -17.90 4.73 -8.87
CA ILE A 59 -18.99 5.23 -8.01
C ILE A 59 -18.42 6.12 -6.90
N LEU A 60 -17.38 5.65 -6.19
CA LEU A 60 -16.75 6.46 -5.14
C LEU A 60 -16.15 7.75 -5.68
N LEU A 61 -15.53 7.73 -6.86
CA LEU A 61 -14.99 8.93 -7.50
C LEU A 61 -16.10 9.94 -7.84
N VAL A 62 -17.22 9.49 -8.38
CA VAL A 62 -18.36 10.37 -8.70
C VAL A 62 -18.96 10.96 -7.42
N VAL A 63 -19.16 10.15 -6.38
CA VAL A 63 -19.67 10.61 -5.09
C VAL A 63 -18.70 11.62 -4.46
N PHE A 64 -17.40 11.33 -4.48
CA PHE A 64 -16.38 12.25 -3.99
C PHE A 64 -16.40 13.58 -4.77
N ALA A 65 -16.49 13.53 -6.11
CA ALA A 65 -16.56 14.74 -6.92
C ALA A 65 -17.80 15.61 -6.59
N LEU A 66 -18.94 14.99 -6.24
CA LEU A 66 -20.12 15.72 -5.78
C LEU A 66 -19.90 16.37 -4.41
N ILE A 67 -19.28 15.65 -3.47
CA ILE A 67 -18.93 16.18 -2.13
C ILE A 67 -17.93 17.33 -2.26
N PHE A 68 -16.86 17.13 -3.03
CA PHE A 68 -15.87 18.13 -3.38
C PHE A 68 -16.52 19.38 -3.97
N ALA A 69 -17.39 19.22 -4.97
CA ALA A 69 -18.08 20.34 -5.60
C ALA A 69 -18.98 21.10 -4.61
N ALA A 70 -19.64 20.39 -3.68
CA ALA A 70 -20.46 21.03 -2.65
C ALA A 70 -19.61 21.81 -1.64
N LEU A 71 -18.48 21.24 -1.18
CA LEU A 71 -17.56 21.86 -0.23
C LEU A 71 -16.68 22.94 -0.85
N ALA A 72 -16.52 22.94 -2.18
CA ALA A 72 -15.88 24.04 -2.91
C ALA A 72 -16.78 25.29 -3.04
N ILE A 73 -18.07 25.19 -2.68
CA ILE A 73 -18.97 26.34 -2.64
C ILE A 73 -18.69 27.11 -1.36
N ASP A 74 -18.16 28.32 -1.53
CA ASP A 74 -17.93 29.30 -0.46
C ASP A 74 -17.12 28.74 0.73
N PRO A 75 -15.87 28.26 0.50
CA PRO A 75 -15.00 27.89 1.60
C PRO A 75 -14.65 29.13 2.44
N VAL A 76 -14.38 28.91 3.73
CA VAL A 76 -14.11 29.96 4.72
C VAL A 76 -12.96 30.88 4.26
N ASP A 77 -11.89 30.30 3.75
CA ASP A 77 -10.81 31.03 3.09
C ASP A 77 -10.46 30.34 1.76
N ARG A 78 -10.67 31.05 0.64
CA ARG A 78 -10.46 30.51 -0.71
C ARG A 78 -8.99 30.25 -1.03
N PHE A 79 -8.08 31.02 -0.43
CA PHE A 79 -6.65 30.86 -0.68
C PHE A 79 -6.12 29.65 0.10
N VAL A 80 -6.46 29.56 1.39
CA VAL A 80 -6.11 28.38 2.21
C VAL A 80 -6.72 27.13 1.60
N TRP A 81 -8.01 27.16 1.23
CA TRP A 81 -8.67 26.04 0.54
C TRP A 81 -7.91 25.56 -0.71
N ALA A 82 -7.45 26.50 -1.55
CA ALA A 82 -6.70 26.15 -2.76
C ALA A 82 -5.33 25.55 -2.46
N LEU A 83 -4.67 26.03 -1.40
CA LEU A 83 -3.35 25.57 -0.99
C LEU A 83 -3.43 24.16 -0.39
N GLU A 84 -4.38 23.92 0.52
CA GLU A 84 -4.72 22.59 1.07
C GLU A 84 -4.98 21.56 -0.03
N ASN A 85 -5.77 21.96 -1.04
CA ASN A 85 -6.14 21.09 -2.15
C ASN A 85 -5.05 20.89 -3.20
N ALA A 86 -3.95 21.66 -3.18
CA ALA A 86 -2.91 21.57 -4.21
C ALA A 86 -2.22 20.19 -4.21
N LEU A 87 -1.86 19.67 -3.04
CA LEU A 87 -1.23 18.36 -2.90
C LEU A 87 -2.21 17.21 -3.17
N VAL A 88 -3.47 17.37 -2.77
CA VAL A 88 -4.52 16.39 -3.05
C VAL A 88 -4.81 16.31 -4.55
N ALA A 89 -4.85 17.45 -5.26
CA ALA A 89 -5.00 17.47 -6.71
C ALA A 89 -3.85 16.73 -7.40
N LEU A 90 -2.61 16.96 -6.97
CA LEU A 90 -1.44 16.22 -7.48
C LEU A 90 -1.57 14.71 -7.21
N GLY A 91 -1.93 14.32 -5.99
CA GLY A 91 -2.16 12.94 -5.60
C GLY A 91 -3.26 12.27 -6.44
N MET A 92 -4.35 12.99 -6.70
CA MET A 92 -5.46 12.52 -7.52
C MET A 92 -5.06 12.34 -8.98
N ILE A 93 -4.25 13.24 -9.54
CA ILE A 93 -3.70 13.09 -10.90
C ILE A 93 -2.87 11.82 -10.99
N ILE A 94 -1.98 11.56 -10.03
CA ILE A 94 -1.16 10.34 -9.98
C ILE A 94 -2.05 9.10 -9.83
N PHE A 95 -3.06 9.16 -8.99
CA PHE A 95 -4.01 8.08 -8.77
C PHE A 95 -4.81 7.74 -10.04
N ILE A 96 -5.32 8.76 -10.74
CA ILE A 96 -6.02 8.59 -12.02
C ILE A 96 -5.04 8.12 -13.09
N ALA A 97 -3.82 8.62 -13.17
CA ALA A 97 -2.84 8.16 -14.15
C ALA A 97 -2.46 6.69 -13.95
N SER A 98 -2.33 6.24 -12.70
CA SER A 98 -1.95 4.87 -12.34
C SER A 98 -3.07 3.84 -12.45
N HIS A 99 -4.35 4.26 -12.60
CA HIS A 99 -5.50 3.33 -12.63
C HIS A 99 -5.45 2.27 -13.75
N ARG A 100 -4.68 2.52 -14.81
CA ARG A 100 -4.52 1.58 -15.93
C ARG A 100 -3.53 0.46 -15.61
N SER A 101 -2.50 0.74 -14.83
CA SER A 101 -1.44 -0.20 -14.47
C SER A 101 -1.68 -0.89 -13.12
N PHE A 102 -2.28 -0.17 -12.16
CA PHE A 102 -2.52 -0.68 -10.81
C PHE A 102 -3.98 -0.44 -10.39
N ARG A 103 -4.58 -1.44 -9.74
CA ARG A 103 -5.97 -1.36 -9.25
C ARG A 103 -6.02 -1.79 -7.81
N PHE A 104 -6.47 -0.89 -6.94
CA PHE A 104 -6.64 -1.17 -5.52
C PHE A 104 -7.79 -2.15 -5.24
N SER A 105 -7.78 -2.73 -4.04
CA SER A 105 -8.89 -3.46 -3.48
C SER A 105 -10.07 -2.53 -3.16
N LYS A 106 -11.30 -3.08 -3.03
CA LYS A 106 -12.47 -2.29 -2.62
C LYS A 106 -12.23 -1.58 -1.28
N LEU A 107 -11.64 -2.29 -0.32
CA LEU A 107 -11.28 -1.73 0.98
C LEU A 107 -10.35 -0.53 0.83
N SER A 108 -9.25 -0.67 0.08
CA SER A 108 -8.32 0.45 -0.15
C SER A 108 -9.00 1.63 -0.82
N TYR A 109 -9.88 1.42 -1.80
CA TYR A 109 -10.67 2.50 -2.39
C TYR A 109 -11.58 3.19 -1.35
N THR A 110 -12.25 2.43 -0.48
CA THR A 110 -13.09 2.99 0.59
C THR A 110 -12.26 3.82 1.57
N LEU A 111 -11.11 3.32 2.02
CA LEU A 111 -10.26 4.02 2.97
C LEU A 111 -9.70 5.33 2.40
N ILE A 112 -9.24 5.31 1.14
CA ILE A 112 -8.81 6.52 0.42
C ILE A 112 -9.96 7.51 0.28
N PHE A 113 -11.14 7.03 -0.12
CA PHE A 113 -12.34 7.86 -0.25
C PHE A 113 -12.72 8.55 1.07
N LEU A 114 -12.75 7.80 2.18
CA LEU A 114 -13.07 8.34 3.50
C LEU A 114 -12.06 9.41 3.93
N PHE A 115 -10.77 9.15 3.73
CA PHE A 115 -9.72 10.13 4.04
C PHE A 115 -9.91 11.43 3.25
N PHE A 116 -10.14 11.34 1.93
CA PHE A 116 -10.35 12.54 1.13
C PHE A 116 -11.63 13.29 1.50
N CYS A 117 -12.72 12.61 1.86
CA CYS A 117 -13.92 13.30 2.34
C CYS A 117 -13.64 14.10 3.63
N LEU A 118 -12.83 13.55 4.54
CA LEU A 118 -12.43 14.25 5.76
C LEU A 118 -11.51 15.44 5.43
N HIS A 119 -10.52 15.26 4.55
CA HIS A 119 -9.66 16.35 4.09
C HIS A 119 -10.49 17.52 3.52
N GLU A 120 -11.48 17.26 2.66
CA GLU A 120 -12.31 18.33 2.09
C GLU A 120 -13.13 19.09 3.13
N ILE A 121 -13.58 18.42 4.19
CA ILE A 121 -14.24 19.11 5.32
C ILE A 121 -13.25 20.06 5.98
N GLY A 122 -12.02 19.61 6.23
CA GLY A 122 -10.94 20.45 6.75
C GLY A 122 -10.64 21.64 5.86
N SER A 123 -10.44 21.39 4.56
CA SER A 123 -10.11 22.43 3.58
C SER A 123 -11.23 23.46 3.41
N HIS A 124 -12.51 23.03 3.43
CA HIS A 124 -13.65 23.95 3.33
C HIS A 124 -13.70 24.95 4.50
N TYR A 125 -13.53 24.45 5.73
CA TYR A 125 -13.62 25.29 6.93
C TYR A 125 -12.31 26.02 7.26
N THR A 126 -11.18 25.60 6.68
CA THR A 126 -9.85 25.70 7.29
C THR A 126 -9.72 24.80 8.51
N TYR A 127 -8.65 23.99 8.57
CA TYR A 127 -8.47 22.93 9.54
C TYR A 127 -8.64 23.40 11.00
N SER A 128 -8.06 24.54 11.35
CA SER A 128 -8.15 25.13 12.68
C SER A 128 -9.54 25.63 13.08
N LEU A 129 -10.49 25.71 12.14
CA LEU A 129 -11.83 26.26 12.31
C LEU A 129 -12.94 25.24 12.13
N VAL A 130 -12.62 23.97 11.84
CA VAL A 130 -13.64 22.92 11.70
C VAL A 130 -14.45 22.82 13.01
N PRO A 131 -15.79 22.99 12.96
CA PRO A 131 -16.62 23.12 14.16
C PRO A 131 -16.98 21.76 14.78
N TYR A 132 -16.00 20.84 14.91
CA TYR A 132 -16.24 19.49 15.42
C TYR A 132 -16.77 19.50 16.86
N ASP A 133 -16.32 20.44 17.69
CA ASP A 133 -16.76 20.53 19.08
C ASP A 133 -18.22 20.96 19.19
N ALA A 134 -18.65 21.90 18.33
CA ALA A 134 -20.03 22.33 18.24
C ALA A 134 -20.94 21.19 17.74
N TRP A 135 -20.48 20.40 16.76
CA TRP A 135 -21.21 19.19 16.31
C TRP A 135 -21.32 18.15 17.42
N PHE A 136 -20.24 17.90 18.16
CA PHE A 136 -20.23 16.98 19.29
C PHE A 136 -21.21 17.45 20.38
N LYS A 137 -21.18 18.74 20.73
CA LYS A 137 -22.11 19.35 21.69
C LYS A 137 -23.56 19.28 21.25
N ALA A 138 -23.85 19.46 19.95
CA ALA A 138 -25.20 19.32 19.42
C ALA A 138 -25.75 17.89 19.55
N VAL A 139 -24.89 16.87 19.45
CA VAL A 139 -25.29 15.45 19.51
C VAL A 139 -25.30 14.90 20.93
N PHE A 140 -24.31 15.24 21.75
CA PHE A 140 -24.07 14.64 23.07
C PHE A 140 -24.39 15.57 24.25
N GLY A 141 -24.65 16.86 23.99
CA GLY A 141 -24.98 17.85 25.02
C GLY A 141 -23.79 18.38 25.82
N SER A 142 -22.59 17.84 25.62
CA SER A 142 -21.34 18.27 26.26
C SER A 142 -20.30 18.67 25.21
N SER A 143 -19.36 19.54 25.55
CA SER A 143 -18.22 19.86 24.67
C SER A 143 -17.15 18.77 24.79
N PHE A 144 -16.65 18.31 23.64
CA PHE A 144 -15.54 17.36 23.59
C PHE A 144 -14.28 18.01 24.14
N ASN A 145 -14.03 19.26 23.78
CA ASN A 145 -12.88 20.02 24.26
C ASN A 145 -12.94 20.25 25.78
N GLU A 146 -14.10 20.58 26.35
CA GLU A 146 -14.25 20.74 27.80
C GLU A 146 -13.97 19.44 28.57
N ILE A 147 -14.38 18.27 28.04
CA ILE A 147 -14.13 16.97 28.67
C ILE A 147 -12.62 16.69 28.81
N PHE A 148 -11.84 17.07 27.80
CA PHE A 148 -10.38 16.85 27.78
C PHE A 148 -9.56 18.06 28.24
N GLY A 149 -10.20 19.19 28.56
CA GLY A 149 -9.53 20.44 28.92
C GLY A 149 -8.73 21.06 27.77
N TRP A 150 -9.18 20.88 26.53
CA TRP A 150 -8.49 21.39 25.35
C TRP A 150 -8.88 22.84 25.04
N GLU A 151 -7.87 23.68 24.84
CA GLU A 151 -8.05 25.09 24.53
C GLU A 151 -8.04 25.38 23.03
N ARG A 152 -7.58 24.43 22.21
CA ARG A 152 -7.43 24.59 20.76
C ARG A 152 -8.27 23.60 19.96
N ASN A 153 -8.30 23.80 18.65
CA ASN A 153 -8.91 22.89 17.69
C ASN A 153 -7.91 21.75 17.39
N HIS A 154 -8.36 20.50 17.51
CA HIS A 154 -7.53 19.32 17.25
C HIS A 154 -7.95 18.55 15.98
N TYR A 155 -8.66 19.20 15.07
CA TYR A 155 -9.08 18.58 13.82
C TYR A 155 -7.88 18.14 12.98
N ASP A 156 -6.85 18.98 12.89
CA ASP A 156 -5.65 18.67 12.13
C ASP A 156 -4.93 17.41 12.62
N ARG A 157 -4.64 17.37 13.92
CA ARG A 157 -4.18 16.16 14.63
C ARG A 157 -5.00 14.92 14.35
N LEU A 158 -6.32 15.06 14.33
CA LEU A 158 -7.23 13.97 13.99
C LEU A 158 -7.02 13.50 12.55
N ILE A 159 -6.88 14.42 11.60
CA ILE A 159 -6.62 14.08 10.20
C ILE A 159 -5.25 13.43 10.03
N HIS A 160 -4.20 13.90 10.70
CA HIS A 160 -2.89 13.23 10.70
C HIS A 160 -2.98 11.81 11.27
N PHE A 161 -3.66 11.62 12.40
CA PHE A 161 -3.93 10.28 12.92
C PHE A 161 -4.68 9.40 11.90
N LEU A 162 -5.74 9.93 11.30
CA LEU A 162 -6.57 9.20 10.32
C LEU A 162 -5.84 8.96 9.00
N PHE A 163 -4.90 9.82 8.60
CA PHE A 163 -4.00 9.59 7.47
C PHE A 163 -3.24 8.29 7.67
N GLY A 164 -2.65 8.10 8.85
CA GLY A 164 -2.01 6.84 9.22
C GLY A 164 -2.97 5.66 9.25
N VAL A 165 -4.12 5.80 9.92
CA VAL A 165 -5.09 4.70 10.04
C VAL A 165 -5.63 4.24 8.67
N LEU A 166 -6.01 5.20 7.83
CA LEU A 166 -6.73 4.95 6.58
C LEU A 166 -5.79 4.66 5.41
N LEU A 167 -4.64 5.33 5.31
CA LEU A 167 -3.79 5.21 4.11
C LEU A 167 -2.64 4.22 4.23
N ALA A 168 -2.24 3.81 5.44
CA ALA A 168 -1.18 2.82 5.60
C ALA A 168 -1.54 1.46 4.98
N TYR A 169 -2.82 1.05 5.00
CA TYR A 169 -3.25 -0.20 4.35
C TYR A 169 -3.21 -0.13 2.81
N PRO A 170 -3.76 0.90 2.14
CA PRO A 170 -3.50 1.14 0.72
C PRO A 170 -2.01 1.15 0.37
N MET A 171 -1.15 1.81 1.16
CA MET A 171 0.30 1.80 0.96
C MET A 171 0.89 0.39 1.07
N ARG A 172 0.43 -0.42 2.04
CA ARG A 172 0.78 -1.84 2.14
C ARG A 172 0.41 -2.61 0.88
N GLU A 173 -0.75 -2.35 0.30
CA GLU A 173 -1.18 -3.00 -0.94
C GLU A 173 -0.20 -2.69 -2.09
N ILE A 174 0.31 -1.46 -2.19
CA ILE A 174 1.33 -1.07 -3.16
C ILE A 174 2.63 -1.85 -2.93
N PHE A 175 3.18 -1.82 -1.71
CA PHE A 175 4.43 -2.53 -1.40
C PHE A 175 4.34 -4.04 -1.63
N HIS A 176 3.20 -4.64 -1.32
CA HIS A 176 3.01 -6.07 -1.50
C HIS A 176 2.90 -6.47 -2.98
N ARG A 177 2.30 -5.61 -3.81
CA ARG A 177 1.98 -5.93 -5.21
C ARG A 177 2.96 -5.37 -6.24
N ILE A 178 3.78 -4.39 -5.87
CA ILE A 178 4.79 -3.78 -6.75
C ILE A 178 6.21 -4.15 -6.28
N ALA A 179 6.50 -3.98 -4.98
CA ALA A 179 7.83 -4.25 -4.43
C ALA A 179 7.99 -5.67 -3.89
N GLU A 180 6.95 -6.50 -4.00
CA GLU A 180 6.89 -7.87 -3.47
C GLU A 180 7.31 -7.96 -1.98
N ALA A 181 7.03 -6.91 -1.20
CA ALA A 181 7.37 -6.88 0.22
C ALA A 181 6.49 -7.89 0.98
N ARG A 182 7.16 -8.86 1.63
CA ARG A 182 6.56 -9.98 2.37
C ARG A 182 7.05 -10.03 3.81
N GLY A 183 6.32 -10.75 4.65
CA GLY A 183 6.63 -10.88 6.08
C GLY A 183 6.76 -9.52 6.75
N PHE A 184 7.82 -9.32 7.54
CA PHE A 184 8.08 -8.09 8.31
C PHE A 184 8.05 -6.82 7.44
N TRP A 185 8.74 -6.85 6.29
CA TRP A 185 8.88 -5.68 5.42
C TRP A 185 7.54 -5.21 4.83
N GLY A 186 6.56 -6.12 4.68
CA GLY A 186 5.21 -5.78 4.25
C GLY A 186 4.39 -5.00 5.30
N TYR A 187 4.86 -4.89 6.55
CA TYR A 187 4.23 -4.10 7.61
C TYR A 187 5.08 -2.91 8.02
N PHE A 188 6.40 -3.05 8.00
CA PHE A 188 7.33 -1.99 8.35
C PHE A 188 7.36 -0.86 7.32
N LEU A 189 7.46 -1.18 6.02
CA LEU A 189 7.58 -0.17 4.97
C LEU A 189 6.37 0.79 4.85
N PRO A 190 5.12 0.34 4.99
CA PRO A 190 3.97 1.24 5.01
C PRO A 190 4.01 2.24 6.18
N VAL A 191 4.48 1.83 7.36
CA VAL A 191 4.66 2.74 8.50
C VAL A 191 5.73 3.77 8.17
N CYS A 192 6.90 3.34 7.69
CA CYS A 192 7.97 4.26 7.30
C CYS A 192 7.51 5.24 6.22
N LEU A 193 6.80 4.77 5.20
CA LEU A 193 6.28 5.63 4.15
C LEU A 193 5.29 6.65 4.70
N THR A 194 4.40 6.24 5.60
CA THR A 194 3.45 7.17 6.26
C THR A 194 4.22 8.25 7.04
N MET A 195 5.22 7.84 7.84
CA MET A 195 6.06 8.77 8.60
C MET A 195 6.77 9.78 7.69
N THR A 196 7.39 9.29 6.60
CA THR A 196 8.09 10.14 5.63
C THR A 196 7.14 11.08 4.91
N MET A 197 5.96 10.60 4.48
CA MET A 197 4.96 11.45 3.83
C MET A 197 4.43 12.52 4.77
N SER A 198 4.17 12.19 6.05
CA SER A 198 3.77 13.18 7.05
C SER A 198 4.86 14.23 7.24
N LEU A 199 6.12 13.82 7.42
CA LEU A 199 7.22 14.76 7.55
C LEU A 199 7.37 15.68 6.32
N ILE A 200 7.26 15.12 5.10
CA ILE A 200 7.34 15.91 3.86
C ILE A 200 6.20 16.92 3.81
N TYR A 201 4.99 16.54 4.23
CA TYR A 201 3.85 17.43 4.30
C TYR A 201 4.12 18.63 5.24
N GLU A 202 4.56 18.37 6.48
CA GLU A 202 4.93 19.42 7.45
C GLU A 202 6.02 20.36 6.91
N LEU A 203 7.01 19.81 6.19
CA LEU A 203 8.07 20.62 5.58
C LEU A 203 7.55 21.51 4.45
N ILE A 204 6.55 21.05 3.70
CA ILE A 204 5.87 21.86 2.69
C ILE A 204 5.07 22.96 3.35
N GLU A 205 4.37 22.68 4.46
CA GLU A 205 3.61 23.68 5.21
C GLU A 205 4.50 24.75 5.81
N TRP A 206 5.59 24.35 6.45
CA TRP A 206 6.60 25.29 6.92
C TRP A 206 7.15 26.14 5.77
N GLY A 207 7.51 25.51 4.63
CA GLY A 207 8.00 26.24 3.45
C GLY A 207 6.97 27.22 2.88
N ALA A 208 5.69 26.85 2.85
CA ALA A 208 4.61 27.73 2.42
C ALA A 208 4.43 28.92 3.38
N ALA A 209 4.47 28.67 4.69
CA ALA A 209 4.38 29.71 5.71
C ALA A 209 5.53 30.73 5.60
N GLU A 210 6.75 30.27 5.33
CA GLU A 210 7.92 31.14 5.09
C GLU A 210 7.78 31.99 3.82
N VAL A 211 7.21 31.44 2.74
CA VAL A 211 7.07 32.14 1.45
C VAL A 211 5.93 33.15 1.47
N PHE A 212 4.77 32.79 2.00
CA PHE A 212 3.59 33.65 1.99
C PHE A 212 3.59 34.65 3.17
N GLY A 213 4.13 34.25 4.32
CA GLY A 213 4.25 35.09 5.52
C GLY A 213 2.91 35.60 6.08
N GLY A 214 3.03 36.40 7.13
CA GLY A 214 1.90 37.11 7.76
C GLY A 214 0.80 36.21 8.30
N ASP A 215 -0.40 36.77 8.42
CA ASP A 215 -1.57 36.05 8.96
C ASP A 215 -1.98 34.86 8.07
N LEU A 216 -1.73 34.95 6.76
CA LEU A 216 -2.08 33.91 5.80
C LEU A 216 -1.22 32.66 5.96
N GLY A 217 0.11 32.82 6.10
CA GLY A 217 1.01 31.71 6.38
C GLY A 217 0.71 31.05 7.72
N MET A 218 0.39 31.84 8.75
CA MET A 218 0.02 31.31 10.08
C MET A 218 -1.34 30.61 10.10
N ALA A 219 -2.30 31.08 9.30
CA ALA A 219 -3.61 30.45 9.16
C ALA A 219 -3.51 29.10 8.43
N TYR A 220 -2.67 29.00 7.39
CA TYR A 220 -2.41 27.73 6.72
C TYR A 220 -1.62 26.77 7.62
N LEU A 221 -0.55 27.25 8.26
CA LEU A 221 0.28 26.43 9.16
C LEU A 221 -0.51 25.89 10.37
N GLY A 222 -1.63 26.51 10.74
CA GLY A 222 -2.61 25.94 11.66
C GLY A 222 -2.11 25.69 13.09
N THR A 223 -0.92 26.21 13.47
CA THR A 223 -0.27 25.86 14.75
C THR A 223 -1.01 26.29 16.00
N GLN A 224 -1.93 27.26 15.92
CA GLN A 224 -2.69 27.81 17.06
C GLN A 224 -1.82 28.09 18.31
N GLY A 225 -0.55 28.47 18.14
CA GLY A 225 0.42 28.72 19.22
C GLY A 225 1.16 27.50 19.77
N ASP A 226 0.96 26.29 19.23
CA ASP A 226 1.70 25.08 19.60
C ASP A 226 2.99 24.96 18.78
N ILE A 227 4.13 25.23 19.43
CA ILE A 227 5.46 25.14 18.79
C ILE A 227 5.85 23.71 18.39
N TRP A 228 5.14 22.69 18.90
CA TRP A 228 5.40 21.29 18.63
C TRP A 228 4.35 20.66 17.70
N ASP A 229 3.51 21.45 17.02
CA ASP A 229 2.38 20.92 16.23
C ASP A 229 2.86 19.86 15.23
N SER A 230 3.74 20.25 14.29
CA SER A 230 4.28 19.35 13.27
C SER A 230 4.91 18.05 13.81
N HIS A 231 5.50 18.10 15.01
CA HIS A 231 6.07 16.92 15.66
C HIS A 231 4.97 15.99 16.18
N LYS A 232 3.91 16.56 16.77
CA LYS A 232 2.75 15.83 17.28
C LYS A 232 1.92 15.28 16.12
N ASP A 233 1.76 16.03 15.05
CA ASP A 233 1.05 15.61 13.83
C ASP A 233 1.75 14.44 13.16
N SER A 234 3.06 14.54 12.96
CA SER A 234 3.90 13.43 12.48
C SER A 234 3.84 12.20 13.41
N LEU A 235 3.85 12.40 14.73
CA LEU A 235 3.71 11.31 15.70
C LEU A 235 2.34 10.64 15.59
N LEU A 236 1.26 11.40 15.47
CA LEU A 236 -0.10 10.88 15.35
C LEU A 236 -0.30 10.10 14.05
N ALA A 237 0.22 10.59 12.93
CA ALA A 237 0.27 9.84 11.68
C ALA A 237 1.00 8.51 11.84
N THR A 238 2.12 8.51 12.56
CA THR A 238 2.88 7.29 12.85
C THR A 238 2.06 6.30 13.67
N ILE A 239 1.43 6.76 14.76
CA ILE A 239 0.60 5.92 15.63
C ILE A 239 -0.57 5.33 14.84
N GLY A 240 -1.23 6.13 14.00
CA GLY A 240 -2.32 5.67 13.13
C GLY A 240 -1.86 4.56 12.19
N ALA A 241 -0.70 4.70 11.56
CA ALA A 241 -0.14 3.68 10.67
C ALA A 241 0.23 2.40 11.41
N VAL A 242 0.84 2.51 12.58
CA VAL A 242 1.15 1.35 13.44
C VAL A 242 -0.13 0.60 13.82
N LEU A 243 -1.19 1.32 14.19
CA LEU A 243 -2.49 0.72 14.50
C LEU A 243 -3.08 -0.01 13.29
N SER A 244 -3.08 0.63 12.11
CA SER A 244 -3.54 0.02 10.86
C SER A 244 -2.79 -1.27 10.53
N MET A 245 -1.46 -1.26 10.69
CA MET A 245 -0.61 -2.43 10.47
C MET A 245 -0.79 -3.50 11.53
N ALA A 246 -1.03 -3.13 12.79
CA ALA A 246 -1.33 -4.06 13.87
C ALA A 246 -2.65 -4.81 13.61
N VAL A 247 -3.69 -4.10 13.17
CA VAL A 247 -4.97 -4.74 12.78
C VAL A 247 -4.76 -5.71 11.62
N ALA A 248 -4.06 -5.28 10.56
CA ALA A 248 -3.76 -6.15 9.43
C ALA A 248 -2.91 -7.37 9.84
N LEU A 249 -1.96 -7.19 10.76
CA LEU A 249 -1.11 -8.24 11.31
C LEU A 249 -1.95 -9.26 12.09
N ILE A 250 -2.82 -8.82 12.99
CA ILE A 250 -3.68 -9.69 13.80
C ILE A 250 -4.59 -10.53 12.89
N ILE A 251 -5.21 -9.90 11.88
CA ILE A 251 -6.05 -10.60 10.90
C ILE A 251 -5.24 -11.66 10.15
N ASN A 252 -4.04 -11.33 9.66
CA ASN A 252 -3.22 -12.27 8.91
C ASN A 252 -2.65 -13.38 9.78
N LEU A 253 -2.29 -13.11 11.04
CA LEU A 253 -1.90 -14.12 12.02
C LEU A 253 -3.03 -15.15 12.23
N TRP A 254 -4.28 -14.69 12.23
CA TRP A 254 -5.43 -15.56 12.43
C TRP A 254 -5.81 -16.37 11.17
N LEU A 255 -5.66 -15.78 9.98
CA LEU A 255 -6.08 -16.41 8.73
C LEU A 255 -4.98 -17.23 8.04
N GLN A 256 -3.70 -16.86 8.19
CA GLN A 256 -2.59 -17.46 7.45
C GLN A 256 -1.80 -18.44 8.31
N ARG A 257 -1.87 -19.73 7.96
CA ARG A 257 -1.19 -20.81 8.71
C ARG A 257 0.34 -20.70 8.67
N ASP A 258 0.90 -20.21 7.56
CA ASP A 258 2.36 -20.11 7.35
C ASP A 258 2.96 -18.74 7.72
N PHE A 259 2.19 -17.87 8.38
CA PHE A 259 2.60 -16.48 8.64
C PHE A 259 3.96 -16.37 9.33
N GLY A 260 4.20 -17.17 10.37
CA GLY A 260 5.46 -17.16 11.11
C GLY A 260 6.67 -17.54 10.24
N ARG A 261 6.50 -18.46 9.28
CA ARG A 261 7.55 -18.85 8.34
C ARG A 261 7.86 -17.73 7.36
N GLU A 262 6.84 -17.08 6.82
CA GLU A 262 7.01 -15.94 5.92
C GLU A 262 7.75 -14.79 6.64
N TRP A 263 7.33 -14.48 7.87
CA TRP A 263 7.96 -13.48 8.71
C TRP A 263 9.45 -13.77 8.94
N ALA A 264 9.77 -14.97 9.43
CA ALA A 264 11.16 -15.37 9.66
C ALA A 264 12.00 -15.35 8.37
N THR A 265 11.43 -15.79 7.25
CA THR A 265 12.13 -15.80 5.95
C THR A 265 12.42 -14.38 5.46
N SER A 266 11.51 -13.43 5.69
CA SER A 266 11.70 -12.04 5.30
C SER A 266 12.88 -11.34 5.99
N LEU A 267 13.27 -11.81 7.18
CA LEU A 267 14.39 -11.28 7.96
C LEU A 267 15.72 -12.00 7.70
N LYS A 268 15.72 -13.14 7.01
CA LYS A 268 16.96 -13.85 6.67
C LYS A 268 17.81 -13.04 5.71
N VAL A 269 19.13 -13.12 5.85
CA VAL A 269 20.09 -12.60 4.88
C VAL A 269 20.01 -13.46 3.61
N LYS A 270 19.80 -12.82 2.45
CA LYS A 270 19.66 -13.52 1.15
C LYS A 270 20.98 -13.57 0.39
N HIS A 271 21.81 -12.55 0.58
CA HIS A 271 23.17 -12.46 0.04
C HIS A 271 24.13 -12.33 1.22
N PRO A 272 24.93 -13.36 1.52
CA PRO A 272 25.83 -13.35 2.68
C PRO A 272 26.99 -12.36 2.51
N GLU A 273 27.37 -12.07 1.27
CA GLU A 273 28.40 -11.08 0.95
C GLU A 273 27.82 -9.65 0.91
N PRO A 274 28.51 -8.64 1.43
CA PRO A 274 28.09 -7.25 1.32
C PRO A 274 27.99 -6.79 -0.14
N LEU A 275 26.89 -6.13 -0.51
CA LEU A 275 26.66 -5.60 -1.87
C LEU A 275 27.21 -4.17 -2.07
N GLY A 276 28.19 -3.77 -1.25
CA GLY A 276 28.75 -2.42 -1.20
C GLY A 276 29.80 -2.14 -2.28
N GLU A 277 30.76 -1.29 -1.95
CA GLU A 277 31.79 -0.77 -2.85
C GLU A 277 32.66 -1.85 -3.50
N GLU A 278 32.95 -2.94 -2.79
CA GLU A 278 33.75 -4.06 -3.31
C GLU A 278 33.00 -4.84 -4.41
N ALA A 279 31.71 -5.11 -4.19
CA ALA A 279 30.85 -5.75 -5.19
C ALA A 279 30.70 -4.86 -6.44
N ILE A 280 30.58 -3.54 -6.25
CA ILE A 280 30.54 -2.56 -7.35
C ILE A 280 31.85 -2.57 -8.15
N ARG A 281 33.01 -2.56 -7.47
CA ARG A 281 34.32 -2.65 -8.16
C ARG A 281 34.44 -3.92 -8.99
N LYS A 282 34.05 -5.07 -8.43
CA LYS A 282 34.06 -6.35 -9.14
C LYS A 282 33.19 -6.31 -10.41
N MET A 283 31.98 -5.77 -10.32
CA MET A 283 31.09 -5.60 -11.50
C MET A 283 31.70 -4.68 -12.57
N LEU A 284 32.38 -3.60 -12.16
CA LEU A 284 33.06 -2.68 -13.09
C LEU A 284 34.25 -3.34 -13.78
N ASP A 285 35.02 -4.15 -13.06
CA ASP A 285 36.17 -4.88 -13.63
C ASP A 285 35.71 -6.01 -14.56
N GLU A 286 34.61 -6.69 -14.23
CA GLU A 286 33.96 -7.68 -15.10
C GLU A 286 33.47 -7.02 -16.41
N ASP A 287 32.81 -5.85 -16.35
CA ASP A 287 32.36 -5.10 -17.54
C ASP A 287 33.54 -4.69 -18.44
N LYS A 288 34.64 -4.16 -17.87
CA LYS A 288 35.86 -3.83 -18.63
C LYS A 288 36.45 -5.05 -19.32
N SER A 289 36.60 -6.15 -18.59
CA SER A 289 37.14 -7.40 -19.15
C SER A 289 36.27 -7.98 -20.28
N SER A 290 34.96 -7.73 -20.24
CA SER A 290 34.02 -8.16 -21.29
C SER A 290 34.15 -7.34 -22.57
N LYS A 291 34.45 -6.04 -22.45
CA LYS A 291 34.67 -5.11 -23.58
C LYS A 291 36.02 -5.32 -24.26
N ASP A 292 37.03 -5.77 -23.51
CA ASP A 292 38.38 -6.02 -24.02
C ASP A 292 38.55 -7.40 -24.67
N LYS A 293 37.52 -8.27 -24.66
CA LYS A 293 37.57 -9.54 -25.41
C LYS A 293 37.43 -9.26 -26.91
N PRO A 294 38.42 -9.62 -27.75
CA PRO A 294 38.29 -9.47 -29.19
C PRO A 294 37.12 -10.33 -29.68
N ALA A 295 36.25 -9.74 -30.50
CA ALA A 295 35.18 -10.47 -31.17
C ALA A 295 35.82 -11.58 -32.01
N ASN A 296 35.70 -12.83 -31.53
CA ASN A 296 36.23 -14.00 -32.21
C ASN A 296 35.53 -14.09 -33.58
N ARG A 297 36.23 -13.69 -34.64
CA ARG A 297 35.86 -13.86 -36.05
C ARG A 297 36.64 -15.04 -36.62
#